data_AF-A0A0V1HNL2-F1
#
_entry.id   AF-A0A0V1HNL2-F1
#
_cell.length_a   1.000
_cell.length_b   1.000
_cell.length_c   1.000
_cell.angle_alpha   90.00
_cell.angle_beta   90.00
_cell.angle_gamma   90.00
#
_symmetry.space_group_name_H-M   'P 1'
#
loop_
_entity.id
_entity.type
_entity.pdbx_description
1 polymer ?
#
loop_
_entity_poly.entity_id
_entity_poly.type
_entity_poly.pdbx_seq_one_letter_code
_entity_poly.pdbx_strand_id
1 'polypeptide(L)'
;MTDFLQLRVLTLNCWGIPLPFPFGSADRKVRIEEIAKELATGKYDIVSLQEIWSENDFDMIHNAVRLVMPYSFYFHNGYAGSGVCVFSKGIILETLMHRYSLNGYVHHIHRGDWFGGKMVGLCRIQFSGININVYATHIHAEYNHDEDVYLAHRVVQAFELGQFMRNTMQNCEMSILMGDLNLRPTDLGYDLIRHSASLKDAWLERSDDYSPDGSCKQGLTCDLKDNCYTKASSSSSGKRIDYIFYWYEKRTLKVAVDKCFPTLCRIPNKPNLCYSDHSAVYASLNIARNGERIEESNNREVYEHLINFANQLRYILPVVESGLQKVKQNKAYFLFRLFFSLALYIWTVDVELHWPGITLPIIIFRFLLTLSIGFFFWYGLVCLSSEEKALKMTISSMHIQLERFSCYNFFTKRKKRQISAV
;
A
#
# COMPACT_ATOMS: atom_id res chain seq x y z
N MET A 1 -25.41 -31.67 0.65
CA MET A 1 -24.34 -30.83 0.07
C MET A 1 -24.43 -29.49 0.78
N THR A 2 -23.41 -29.08 1.51
CA THR A 2 -23.39 -27.73 2.08
C THR A 2 -23.08 -26.76 0.95
N ASP A 3 -24.05 -25.98 0.50
CA ASP A 3 -23.87 -24.97 -0.53
C ASP A 3 -22.90 -23.90 -0.03
N PHE A 4 -21.67 -23.90 -0.55
CA PHE A 4 -20.70 -22.85 -0.32
C PHE A 4 -20.60 -21.96 -1.57
N LEU A 5 -20.56 -20.66 -1.34
CA LEU A 5 -20.23 -19.67 -2.36
C LEU A 5 -18.71 -19.64 -2.52
N GLN A 6 -18.22 -19.85 -3.74
CA GLN A 6 -16.81 -19.63 -4.04
C GLN A 6 -16.59 -18.19 -4.50
N LEU A 7 -15.69 -17.47 -3.83
CA LEU A 7 -15.28 -16.11 -4.17
C LEU A 7 -13.82 -16.14 -4.66
N ARG A 8 -13.60 -15.69 -5.90
CA ARG A 8 -12.28 -15.68 -6.54
C ARG A 8 -11.78 -14.26 -6.68
N VAL A 9 -10.66 -13.95 -6.05
CA VAL A 9 -10.09 -12.61 -6.01
C VAL A 9 -8.68 -12.58 -6.60
N LEU A 10 -8.32 -11.47 -7.23
CA LEU A 10 -7.00 -11.25 -7.84
C LEU A 10 -6.47 -9.86 -7.54
N THR A 11 -5.21 -9.75 -7.12
CA THR A 11 -4.50 -8.46 -7.10
C THR A 11 -3.28 -8.47 -8.00
N LEU A 12 -2.99 -7.34 -8.67
CA LEU A 12 -1.82 -7.20 -9.53
C LEU A 12 -1.32 -5.74 -9.57
N ASN A 13 -0.05 -5.53 -9.23
CA ASN A 13 0.69 -4.35 -9.68
C ASN A 13 1.00 -4.48 -11.17
N CYS A 14 0.44 -3.59 -11.98
CA CYS A 14 0.46 -3.67 -13.45
C CYS A 14 1.64 -2.94 -14.10
N TRP A 15 2.42 -2.17 -13.33
CA TRP A 15 3.52 -1.36 -13.82
C TRP A 15 3.15 -0.52 -15.06
N GLY A 16 2.03 0.18 -14.98
CA GLY A 16 1.41 0.92 -16.09
C GLY A 16 1.94 2.34 -16.28
N ILE A 17 3.20 2.62 -15.88
CA ILE A 17 3.80 3.96 -15.88
C ILE A 17 3.80 4.55 -17.31
N PRO A 18 3.10 5.67 -17.59
CA PRO A 18 2.94 6.24 -18.93
C PRO A 18 4.17 7.08 -19.35
N LEU A 19 5.36 6.56 -19.09
CA LEU A 19 6.64 7.16 -19.47
C LEU A 19 7.45 6.17 -20.31
N PRO A 20 8.31 6.64 -21.23
CA PRO A 20 9.17 5.76 -21.99
C PRO A 20 10.21 5.07 -21.09
N PHE A 21 10.83 4.02 -21.61
CA PHE A 21 12.03 3.44 -21.00
C PHE A 21 13.11 4.54 -20.81
N PRO A 22 13.83 4.57 -19.68
CA PRO A 22 13.89 3.57 -18.61
C PRO A 22 12.91 3.77 -17.45
N PHE A 23 12.05 4.78 -17.48
CA PHE A 23 11.14 5.08 -16.37
C PHE A 23 9.85 4.25 -16.40
N GLY A 24 9.36 3.94 -17.60
CA GLY A 24 8.32 2.94 -17.82
C GLY A 24 8.79 1.82 -18.74
N SER A 25 7.83 1.10 -19.32
CA SER A 25 8.08 -0.07 -20.16
C SER A 25 7.72 0.21 -21.62
N ALA A 26 8.60 -0.18 -22.55
CA ALA A 26 8.28 -0.16 -23.98
C ALA A 26 7.09 -1.06 -24.33
N ASP A 27 6.87 -2.12 -23.53
CA ASP A 27 5.81 -3.11 -23.73
C ASP A 27 4.49 -2.73 -23.04
N ARG A 28 4.43 -1.56 -22.38
CA ARG A 28 3.29 -1.15 -21.54
C ARG A 28 1.93 -1.38 -22.20
N LYS A 29 1.73 -0.89 -23.43
CA LYS A 29 0.44 -1.02 -24.13
C LYS A 29 0.05 -2.48 -24.32
N VAL A 30 0.98 -3.30 -24.83
CA VAL A 30 0.76 -4.73 -25.07
C VAL A 30 0.45 -5.45 -23.76
N ARG A 31 1.20 -5.17 -22.69
CA ARG A 31 0.95 -5.78 -21.38
C ARG A 31 -0.42 -5.43 -20.81
N ILE A 32 -0.80 -4.16 -20.86
CA ILE A 32 -2.11 -3.69 -20.36
C ILE A 32 -3.27 -4.32 -21.18
N GLU A 33 -3.13 -4.44 -22.49
CA GLU A 33 -4.09 -5.18 -23.34
C GLU A 33 -4.19 -6.67 -22.97
N GLU A 34 -3.08 -7.33 -22.69
CA GLU A 34 -3.09 -8.74 -22.29
C GLU A 34 -3.67 -8.94 -20.89
N ILE A 35 -3.42 -8.01 -19.96
CA ILE A 35 -4.11 -7.98 -18.65
C ILE A 35 -5.62 -7.86 -18.89
N ALA A 36 -6.08 -6.93 -19.73
CA ALA A 36 -7.50 -6.76 -20.03
C ALA A 36 -8.13 -8.04 -20.62
N LYS A 37 -7.45 -8.70 -21.57
CA LYS A 37 -7.89 -9.99 -22.16
C LYS A 37 -7.99 -11.08 -21.11
N GLU A 38 -7.02 -11.16 -20.21
CA GLU A 38 -7.00 -12.13 -19.12
C GLU A 38 -8.18 -11.94 -18.17
N LEU A 39 -8.44 -10.69 -17.75
CA LEU A 39 -9.57 -10.37 -16.88
C LEU A 39 -10.92 -10.63 -17.57
N ALA A 40 -11.01 -10.39 -18.89
CA ALA A 40 -12.20 -10.60 -19.70
C ALA A 40 -12.61 -12.08 -19.84
N THR A 41 -11.74 -13.03 -19.46
CA THR A 41 -12.10 -14.47 -19.37
C THR A 41 -13.22 -14.74 -18.35
N GLY A 42 -13.46 -13.82 -17.41
CA GLY A 42 -14.52 -13.93 -16.41
C GLY A 42 -14.23 -14.91 -15.28
N LYS A 43 -12.99 -15.38 -15.14
CA LYS A 43 -12.59 -16.35 -14.11
C LYS A 43 -12.43 -15.78 -12.70
N TYR A 44 -12.36 -14.45 -12.55
CA TYR A 44 -12.28 -13.75 -11.27
C TYR A 44 -13.61 -13.09 -10.94
N ASP A 45 -13.87 -12.83 -9.66
CA ASP A 45 -15.09 -12.20 -9.18
C ASP A 45 -14.83 -10.76 -8.69
N ILE A 46 -13.69 -10.51 -8.05
CA ILE A 46 -13.22 -9.16 -7.67
C ILE A 46 -11.73 -9.04 -7.97
N VAL A 47 -11.33 -7.92 -8.57
CA VAL A 47 -9.95 -7.64 -8.98
C VAL A 47 -9.52 -6.29 -8.43
N SER A 48 -8.33 -6.20 -7.85
CA SER A 48 -7.68 -4.96 -7.42
C SER A 48 -6.40 -4.77 -8.23
N LEU A 49 -6.29 -3.67 -8.99
CA LEU A 49 -5.08 -3.37 -9.76
C LEU A 49 -4.36 -2.17 -9.15
N GLN A 50 -3.03 -2.21 -9.20
CA GLN A 50 -2.15 -1.12 -8.81
C GLN A 50 -1.32 -0.67 -10.02
N GLU A 51 -0.81 0.55 -9.97
CA GLU A 51 -0.04 1.19 -11.05
C GLU A 51 -0.75 1.32 -12.40
N ILE A 52 -2.08 1.41 -12.40
CA ILE A 52 -2.86 1.87 -13.57
C ILE A 52 -2.88 3.39 -13.53
N TRP A 53 -1.82 4.05 -13.97
CA TRP A 53 -1.67 5.51 -13.81
C TRP A 53 -2.46 6.36 -14.84
N SER A 54 -2.94 5.74 -15.91
CA SER A 54 -3.63 6.43 -17.02
C SER A 54 -5.11 6.10 -16.99
N GLU A 55 -5.98 7.11 -17.02
CA GLU A 55 -7.43 6.94 -17.13
C GLU A 55 -7.81 6.19 -18.41
N ASN A 56 -7.10 6.44 -19.52
CA ASN A 56 -7.31 5.70 -20.76
C ASN A 56 -7.02 4.19 -20.61
N ASP A 57 -6.04 3.82 -19.77
CA ASP A 57 -5.75 2.40 -19.52
C ASP A 57 -6.85 1.78 -18.67
N PHE A 58 -7.33 2.50 -17.64
CA PHE A 58 -8.48 2.09 -16.84
C PHE A 58 -9.73 1.91 -17.70
N ASP A 59 -10.07 2.88 -18.55
CA ASP A 59 -11.23 2.83 -19.44
C ASP A 59 -11.13 1.70 -20.46
N MET A 60 -9.93 1.42 -20.98
CA MET A 60 -9.71 0.29 -21.87
C MET A 60 -9.99 -1.04 -21.15
N ILE A 61 -9.42 -1.24 -19.96
CA ILE A 61 -9.66 -2.44 -19.15
C ILE A 61 -11.15 -2.55 -18.81
N HIS A 62 -11.77 -1.47 -18.33
CA HIS A 62 -13.20 -1.40 -18.02
C HIS A 62 -14.06 -1.86 -19.20
N ASN A 63 -13.82 -1.31 -20.39
CA ASN A 63 -14.57 -1.66 -21.59
C ASN A 63 -14.37 -3.13 -22.00
N ALA A 64 -13.16 -3.67 -21.83
CA ALA A 64 -12.86 -5.08 -22.14
C ALA A 64 -13.56 -6.05 -21.17
N VAL A 65 -13.66 -5.70 -19.88
CA VAL A 65 -14.19 -6.60 -18.86
C VAL A 65 -15.68 -6.40 -18.56
N ARG A 66 -16.32 -5.32 -19.05
CA ARG A 66 -17.68 -4.91 -18.66
C ARG A 66 -18.76 -5.99 -18.73
N LEU A 67 -18.61 -6.99 -19.62
CA LEU A 67 -19.57 -8.09 -19.75
C LEU A 67 -19.44 -9.13 -18.64
N VAL A 68 -18.25 -9.26 -18.05
CA VAL A 68 -17.94 -10.24 -17.00
C VAL A 68 -17.71 -9.60 -15.63
N MET A 69 -17.40 -8.31 -15.57
CA MET A 69 -17.22 -7.48 -14.37
C MET A 69 -17.82 -6.10 -14.64
N PRO A 70 -19.15 -5.94 -14.54
CA PRO A 70 -19.84 -4.71 -14.95
C PRO A 70 -19.58 -3.52 -14.02
N TYR A 71 -19.07 -3.74 -12.81
CA TYR A 71 -18.81 -2.67 -11.84
C TYR A 71 -17.32 -2.43 -11.70
N SER A 72 -16.90 -1.18 -11.75
CA SER A 72 -15.51 -0.81 -11.49
C SER A 72 -15.39 0.59 -10.89
N PHE A 73 -14.29 0.84 -10.20
CA PHE A 73 -14.01 2.14 -9.62
C PHE A 73 -12.52 2.47 -9.67
N TYR A 74 -12.20 3.69 -10.13
CA TYR A 74 -10.84 4.23 -10.15
C TYR A 74 -10.67 5.27 -9.04
N PHE A 75 -9.65 5.11 -8.21
CA PHE A 75 -9.41 6.01 -7.09
C PHE A 75 -8.54 7.20 -7.55
N HIS A 76 -9.14 8.33 -7.90
CA HIS A 76 -8.37 9.53 -8.26
C HIS A 76 -7.68 10.14 -7.02
N ASN A 77 -6.37 10.35 -7.07
CA ASN A 77 -5.59 11.02 -6.03
C ASN A 77 -4.25 11.54 -6.57
N GLY A 78 -3.59 12.43 -5.83
CA GLY A 78 -2.26 12.93 -6.19
C GLY A 78 -2.26 13.76 -7.48
N TYR A 79 -1.07 14.04 -7.99
CA TYR A 79 -0.89 14.73 -9.28
C TYR A 79 -1.00 13.75 -10.46
N ALA A 80 -0.48 12.53 -10.29
CA ALA A 80 -0.40 11.52 -11.35
C ALA A 80 -1.57 10.51 -11.36
N GLY A 81 -2.53 10.61 -10.44
CA GLY A 81 -3.48 9.54 -10.13
C GLY A 81 -2.93 8.60 -9.04
N SER A 82 -3.79 7.85 -8.34
CA SER A 82 -3.32 6.89 -7.32
C SER A 82 -2.71 5.63 -7.94
N GLY A 83 -3.07 5.33 -9.19
CA GLY A 83 -2.76 4.06 -9.84
C GLY A 83 -3.61 2.88 -9.36
N VAL A 84 -4.57 3.08 -8.45
CA VAL A 84 -5.34 2.01 -7.80
C VAL A 84 -6.78 1.98 -8.31
N CYS A 85 -7.26 0.78 -8.70
CA CYS A 85 -8.64 0.58 -9.12
C CYS A 85 -9.17 -0.82 -8.79
N VAL A 86 -10.50 -0.94 -8.73
CA VAL A 86 -11.21 -2.20 -8.45
C VAL A 86 -12.16 -2.52 -9.61
N PHE A 87 -12.22 -3.79 -10.01
CA PHE A 87 -13.22 -4.35 -10.92
C PHE A 87 -13.98 -5.48 -10.21
N SER A 88 -15.28 -5.60 -10.44
CA SER A 88 -16.13 -6.49 -9.67
C SER A 88 -17.32 -7.00 -10.48
N LYS A 89 -17.66 -8.27 -10.24
CA LYS A 89 -18.97 -8.86 -10.57
C LYS A 89 -20.09 -8.38 -9.67
N GLY A 90 -19.78 -8.18 -8.38
CA GLY A 90 -20.72 -7.68 -7.39
C GLY A 90 -20.93 -6.17 -7.50
N ILE A 91 -22.10 -5.70 -7.09
CA ILE A 91 -22.48 -4.29 -7.14
C ILE A 91 -21.64 -3.50 -6.15
N ILE A 92 -20.97 -2.44 -6.61
CA ILE A 92 -20.30 -1.47 -5.72
C ILE A 92 -21.39 -0.52 -5.17
N LEU A 93 -21.64 -0.62 -3.87
CA LEU A 93 -22.67 0.16 -3.16
C LEU A 93 -22.16 1.52 -2.70
N GLU A 94 -20.92 1.56 -2.23
CA GLU A 94 -20.31 2.76 -1.65
C GLU A 94 -18.80 2.71 -1.83
N THR A 95 -18.19 3.90 -1.93
CA THR A 95 -16.74 4.06 -2.02
C THR A 95 -16.25 5.06 -0.99
N LEU A 96 -15.10 4.78 -0.39
CA LEU A 96 -14.41 5.70 0.52
C LEU A 96 -12.91 5.65 0.23
N MET A 97 -12.18 6.74 0.49
CA MET A 97 -10.74 6.80 0.30
C MET A 97 -10.07 7.47 1.49
N HIS A 98 -8.89 6.97 1.86
CA HIS A 98 -7.94 7.64 2.74
C HIS A 98 -6.59 7.79 2.05
N ARG A 99 -6.19 9.04 1.81
CA ARG A 99 -4.83 9.36 1.34
C ARG A 99 -3.88 9.30 2.54
N TYR A 100 -2.77 8.58 2.37
CA TYR A 100 -1.78 8.51 3.44
C TYR A 100 -1.12 9.87 3.69
N SER A 101 -0.80 10.13 4.95
CA SER A 101 -0.20 11.41 5.36
C SER A 101 1.24 11.60 4.87
N LEU A 102 1.98 10.49 4.69
CA LEU A 102 3.38 10.49 4.25
C LEU A 102 3.55 9.69 2.96
N ASN A 103 4.01 10.33 1.88
CA ASN A 103 4.13 9.71 0.54
C ASN A 103 5.51 9.85 -0.11
N GLY A 104 6.54 10.16 0.67
CA GLY A 104 7.92 10.30 0.17
C GLY A 104 8.33 11.77 0.10
N TYR A 105 9.35 12.09 -0.70
CA TYR A 105 9.87 13.45 -0.83
C TYR A 105 9.68 13.97 -2.25
N VAL A 106 9.05 15.14 -2.40
CA VAL A 106 8.79 15.77 -3.72
C VAL A 106 10.05 15.99 -4.57
N HIS A 107 11.17 16.29 -3.93
CA HIS A 107 12.43 16.57 -4.62
C HIS A 107 13.15 15.30 -5.10
N HIS A 108 12.70 14.12 -4.66
CA HIS A 108 13.11 12.85 -5.24
C HIS A 108 12.28 12.58 -6.49
N ILE A 109 12.42 13.43 -7.52
CA ILE A 109 11.64 13.37 -8.76
C ILE A 109 11.75 12.04 -9.52
N HIS A 110 12.81 11.29 -9.26
CA HIS A 110 13.05 9.95 -9.81
C HIS A 110 12.28 8.84 -9.07
N ARG A 111 11.50 9.21 -8.03
CA ARG A 111 10.69 8.31 -7.19
C ARG A 111 9.25 8.81 -7.21
N GLY A 112 8.38 8.05 -7.87
CA GLY A 112 7.03 8.50 -8.23
C GLY A 112 6.03 8.60 -7.07
N ASP A 113 6.32 8.01 -5.91
CA ASP A 113 5.35 7.82 -4.81
C ASP A 113 4.72 9.12 -4.31
N TRP A 114 5.49 10.21 -4.25
CA TRP A 114 4.99 11.50 -3.79
C TRP A 114 3.95 12.08 -4.76
N PHE A 115 4.19 11.95 -6.06
CA PHE A 115 3.30 12.46 -7.12
C PHE A 115 2.05 11.60 -7.29
N GLY A 116 2.15 10.28 -7.06
CA GLY A 116 1.00 9.39 -7.07
C GLY A 116 0.06 9.62 -5.88
N GLY A 117 0.61 10.03 -4.73
CA GLY A 117 -0.16 10.17 -3.50
C GLY A 117 -0.72 8.81 -3.07
N LYS A 118 0.11 7.99 -2.42
CA LYS A 118 -0.32 6.65 -1.97
C LYS A 118 -1.54 6.74 -1.06
N MET A 119 -2.42 5.75 -1.17
CA MET A 119 -3.74 5.74 -0.53
C MET A 119 -4.26 4.32 -0.31
N VAL A 120 -5.30 4.20 0.52
CA VAL A 120 -6.19 3.04 0.56
C VAL A 120 -7.60 3.46 0.13
N GLY A 121 -8.16 2.72 -0.82
CA GLY A 121 -9.54 2.84 -1.27
C GLY A 121 -10.38 1.70 -0.73
N LEU A 122 -11.61 2.00 -0.31
CA LEU A 122 -12.64 1.04 0.08
C LEU A 122 -13.74 1.05 -0.97
N CYS A 123 -14.08 -0.13 -1.51
CA CYS A 123 -15.34 -0.39 -2.19
C CYS A 123 -16.18 -1.33 -1.32
N ARG A 124 -17.39 -0.92 -0.91
CA ARG A 124 -18.36 -1.83 -0.31
C ARG A 124 -19.12 -2.53 -1.44
N ILE A 125 -18.97 -3.83 -1.54
CA ILE A 125 -19.45 -4.65 -2.65
C ILE A 125 -20.48 -5.64 -2.15
N GLN A 126 -21.66 -5.68 -2.76
CA GLN A 126 -22.62 -6.76 -2.56
C GLN A 126 -22.37 -7.86 -3.59
N PHE A 127 -21.95 -9.03 -3.13
CA PHE A 127 -21.68 -10.18 -4.00
C PHE A 127 -22.45 -11.40 -3.49
N SER A 128 -23.37 -11.93 -4.30
CA SER A 128 -24.21 -13.09 -3.97
C SER A 128 -24.88 -12.99 -2.59
N GLY A 129 -25.39 -11.80 -2.26
CA GLY A 129 -26.06 -11.51 -0.99
C GLY A 129 -25.14 -11.31 0.22
N ILE A 130 -23.82 -11.30 0.03
CA ILE A 130 -22.83 -11.01 1.09
C ILE A 130 -22.30 -9.60 0.91
N ASN A 131 -22.26 -8.82 1.99
CA ASN A 131 -21.64 -7.50 1.99
C ASN A 131 -20.14 -7.62 2.29
N ILE A 132 -19.32 -7.29 1.29
CA ILE A 132 -17.86 -7.40 1.31
C ILE A 132 -17.24 -6.02 1.22
N ASN A 133 -16.46 -5.62 2.22
CA ASN A 133 -15.60 -4.44 2.10
C ASN A 133 -14.29 -4.81 1.42
N VAL A 134 -14.01 -4.26 0.25
CA VAL A 134 -12.77 -4.48 -0.49
C VAL A 134 -11.87 -3.26 -0.38
N TYR A 135 -10.71 -3.46 0.23
CA TYR A 135 -9.69 -2.45 0.42
C TYR A 135 -8.60 -2.64 -0.63
N ALA A 136 -8.42 -1.66 -1.50
CA ALA A 136 -7.37 -1.63 -2.52
C ALA A 136 -6.30 -0.60 -2.11
N THR A 137 -5.03 -0.99 -2.12
CA THR A 137 -3.94 -0.09 -1.72
C THR A 137 -2.67 -0.38 -2.51
N HIS A 138 -1.80 0.63 -2.58
CA HIS A 138 -0.42 0.47 -2.98
C HIS A 138 0.42 1.27 -1.97
N ILE A 139 1.20 0.60 -1.13
CA ILE A 139 2.07 1.27 -0.14
C ILE A 139 3.32 1.83 -0.85
N HIS A 140 3.97 2.81 -0.24
CA HIS A 140 5.20 3.41 -0.75
C HIS A 140 6.27 2.35 -1.05
N ALA A 141 7.02 2.50 -2.14
CA ALA A 141 8.02 1.54 -2.56
C ALA A 141 9.25 1.49 -1.64
N GLU A 142 9.86 0.31 -1.51
CA GLU A 142 11.20 0.10 -0.93
C GLU A 142 12.25 0.16 -2.05
N TYR A 143 12.97 1.28 -2.12
CA TYR A 143 13.99 1.49 -3.16
C TYR A 143 15.36 0.89 -2.81
N ASN A 144 15.68 0.78 -1.52
CA ASN A 144 16.90 0.17 -1.01
C ASN A 144 16.60 -0.36 0.40
N HIS A 145 16.81 -1.65 0.61
CA HIS A 145 16.53 -2.30 1.90
C HIS A 145 17.56 -1.96 2.98
N ASP A 146 18.84 -1.87 2.58
CA ASP A 146 19.95 -1.62 3.52
C ASP A 146 20.00 -0.13 3.93
N GLU A 147 19.53 0.76 3.05
CA GLU A 147 19.47 2.21 3.28
C GLU A 147 18.06 2.76 2.99
N ASP A 148 17.11 2.35 3.82
CA ASP A 148 15.72 2.72 3.63
C ASP A 148 15.35 4.08 4.25
N VAL A 149 15.55 5.13 3.46
CA VAL A 149 15.16 6.50 3.85
C VAL A 149 13.65 6.70 4.01
N TYR A 150 12.82 5.72 3.62
CA TYR A 150 11.36 5.77 3.63
C TYR A 150 10.72 4.81 4.64
N LEU A 151 11.50 4.15 5.49
CA LEU A 151 10.98 3.19 6.45
C LEU A 151 9.86 3.79 7.32
N ALA A 152 10.10 4.99 7.87
CA ALA A 152 9.09 5.69 8.66
C ALA A 152 7.81 5.99 7.86
N HIS A 153 7.93 6.29 6.55
CA HIS A 153 6.78 6.53 5.70
C HIS A 153 5.97 5.25 5.51
N ARG A 154 6.61 4.13 5.13
CA ARG A 154 5.93 2.84 4.95
C ARG A 154 5.25 2.36 6.23
N VAL A 155 5.91 2.53 7.36
CA VAL A 155 5.38 2.12 8.67
C VAL A 155 4.20 3.00 9.10
N VAL A 156 4.25 4.31 8.86
CA VAL A 156 3.11 5.23 9.09
C VAL A 156 1.94 4.86 8.18
N GLN A 157 2.19 4.57 6.90
CA GLN A 157 1.16 4.11 5.97
C GLN A 157 0.50 2.80 6.42
N ALA A 158 1.29 1.82 6.87
CA ALA A 158 0.80 0.56 7.42
C ALA A 158 -0.08 0.78 8.67
N PHE A 159 0.32 1.72 9.54
CA PHE A 159 -0.48 2.09 10.71
C PHE A 159 -1.79 2.76 10.33
N GLU A 160 -1.77 3.72 9.40
CA GLU A 160 -2.97 4.39 8.89
C GLU A 160 -3.91 3.43 8.17
N LEU A 161 -3.39 2.52 7.34
CA LEU A 161 -4.17 1.47 6.68
C LEU A 161 -4.94 0.63 7.69
N GLY A 162 -4.25 0.11 8.70
CA GLY A 162 -4.89 -0.71 9.72
C GLY A 162 -5.91 0.07 10.58
N GLN A 163 -5.64 1.35 10.86
CA GLN A 163 -6.62 2.24 11.51
C GLN A 163 -7.85 2.45 10.63
N PHE A 164 -7.65 2.77 9.36
CA PHE A 164 -8.73 2.99 8.40
C PHE A 164 -9.62 1.76 8.31
N MET A 165 -9.03 0.57 8.16
CA MET A 165 -9.78 -0.68 8.12
C MET A 165 -10.59 -0.90 9.41
N ARG A 166 -9.97 -0.85 10.60
CA ARG A 166 -10.71 -1.02 11.87
C ARG A 166 -11.95 -0.12 12.01
N ASN A 167 -11.83 1.14 11.54
CA ASN A 167 -12.90 2.12 11.67
C ASN A 167 -13.96 2.05 10.56
N THR A 168 -13.69 1.29 9.48
CA THR A 168 -14.60 1.19 8.32
C THR A 168 -15.12 -0.23 8.06
N MET A 169 -14.56 -1.25 8.72
CA MET A 169 -15.02 -2.64 8.65
C MET A 169 -16.40 -2.87 9.29
N GLN A 170 -17.00 -1.84 9.89
CA GLN A 170 -18.37 -1.92 10.41
C GLN A 170 -19.35 -2.15 9.25
N ASN A 171 -20.44 -2.88 9.51
CA ASN A 171 -21.52 -3.15 8.56
C ASN A 171 -21.13 -4.01 7.32
N CYS A 172 -20.11 -4.86 7.45
CA CYS A 172 -19.81 -5.90 6.46
C CYS A 172 -19.77 -7.28 7.11
N GLU A 173 -20.06 -8.32 6.33
CA GLU A 173 -19.88 -9.71 6.77
C GLU A 173 -18.45 -10.19 6.50
N MET A 174 -17.78 -9.57 5.53
CA MET A 174 -16.42 -9.92 5.11
C MET A 174 -15.64 -8.66 4.71
N SER A 175 -14.33 -8.67 4.94
CA SER A 175 -13.40 -7.67 4.44
C SER A 175 -12.23 -8.34 3.73
N ILE A 176 -11.76 -7.74 2.64
CA ILE A 176 -10.62 -8.22 1.86
C ILE A 176 -9.70 -7.04 1.59
N LEU A 177 -8.43 -7.13 1.95
CA LEU A 177 -7.39 -6.17 1.59
C LEU A 177 -6.53 -6.76 0.48
N MET A 178 -6.37 -6.01 -0.60
CA MET A 178 -5.72 -6.46 -1.83
C MET A 178 -4.78 -5.38 -2.34
N GLY A 179 -3.51 -5.74 -2.54
CA GLY A 179 -2.57 -4.83 -3.20
C GLY A 179 -1.11 -5.16 -2.99
N ASP A 180 -0.28 -4.35 -3.63
CA ASP A 180 1.17 -4.26 -3.39
C ASP A 180 1.41 -3.47 -2.10
N LEU A 181 1.83 -4.17 -1.05
CA LEU A 181 2.14 -3.58 0.24
C LEU A 181 3.59 -3.12 0.35
N ASN A 182 4.47 -3.42 -0.62
CA ASN A 182 5.90 -3.10 -0.55
C ASN A 182 6.56 -3.50 0.79
N LEU A 183 6.04 -4.56 1.41
CA LEU A 183 6.43 -5.07 2.72
C LEU A 183 6.62 -6.57 2.61
N ARG A 184 7.77 -7.08 3.00
CA ARG A 184 8.05 -8.52 3.11
C ARG A 184 7.36 -9.07 4.36
N PRO A 185 7.12 -10.39 4.45
CA PRO A 185 6.53 -10.99 5.65
C PRO A 185 7.35 -10.78 6.93
N THR A 186 8.63 -10.43 6.79
CA THR A 186 9.57 -10.14 7.88
C THR A 186 9.60 -8.67 8.29
N ASP A 187 8.95 -7.78 7.53
CA ASP A 187 9.02 -6.34 7.77
C ASP A 187 7.98 -5.91 8.83
N LEU A 188 8.33 -4.90 9.63
CA LEU A 188 7.51 -4.42 10.74
C LEU A 188 6.07 -4.04 10.33
N GLY A 189 5.90 -3.47 9.13
CA GLY A 189 4.60 -3.05 8.62
C GLY A 189 3.63 -4.22 8.35
N TYR A 190 4.14 -5.41 8.04
CA TYR A 190 3.34 -6.57 7.67
C TYR A 190 2.48 -7.05 8.85
N ASP A 191 3.12 -7.35 9.99
CA ASP A 191 2.40 -7.79 11.19
C ASP A 191 1.58 -6.66 11.81
N LEU A 192 2.00 -5.40 11.66
CA LEU A 192 1.20 -4.27 12.06
C LEU A 192 -0.16 -4.30 11.36
N ILE A 193 -0.19 -4.42 10.02
CA ILE A 193 -1.45 -4.46 9.25
C ILE A 193 -2.32 -5.64 9.70
N ARG A 194 -1.73 -6.85 9.78
CA ARG A 194 -2.45 -8.07 10.17
C ARG A 194 -3.09 -7.95 11.54
N HIS A 195 -2.35 -7.51 12.54
CA HIS A 195 -2.86 -7.42 13.90
C HIS A 195 -3.74 -6.18 14.13
N SER A 196 -3.57 -5.13 13.33
CA SER A 196 -4.35 -3.91 13.44
C SER A 196 -5.84 -4.19 13.17
N ALA A 197 -6.17 -4.98 12.14
CA ALA A 197 -7.56 -5.28 11.77
C ALA A 197 -7.91 -6.78 11.87
N SER A 198 -7.18 -7.55 12.68
CA SER A 198 -7.35 -9.02 12.84
C SER A 198 -7.42 -9.76 11.49
N LEU A 199 -6.60 -9.32 10.54
CA LEU A 199 -6.60 -9.87 9.19
C LEU A 199 -5.81 -11.18 9.16
N LYS A 200 -6.35 -12.11 8.40
CA LYS A 200 -5.72 -13.36 8.01
C LYS A 200 -5.09 -13.21 6.65
N ASP A 201 -3.98 -13.88 6.45
CA ASP A 201 -3.27 -13.88 5.18
C ASP A 201 -3.68 -15.09 4.35
N ALA A 202 -4.29 -14.86 3.18
CA ALA A 202 -4.83 -15.94 2.36
C ALA A 202 -3.74 -16.92 1.91
N TRP A 203 -2.50 -16.43 1.70
CA TRP A 203 -1.38 -17.32 1.38
C TRP A 203 -1.12 -18.28 2.53
N LEU A 204 -1.05 -17.80 3.77
CA LEU A 204 -0.75 -18.65 4.93
C LEU A 204 -1.92 -19.56 5.35
N GLU A 205 -3.16 -19.18 5.02
CA GLU A 205 -4.38 -19.94 5.40
C GLU A 205 -4.84 -20.94 4.31
N ARG A 206 -4.14 -21.05 3.18
CA ARG A 206 -4.51 -21.96 2.10
C ARG A 206 -4.56 -23.41 2.58
N SER A 207 -5.51 -24.18 2.03
CA SER A 207 -5.75 -25.57 2.45
C SER A 207 -4.64 -26.53 2.00
N ASP A 208 -3.95 -26.22 0.89
CA ASP A 208 -2.86 -27.00 0.35
C ASP A 208 -1.75 -26.11 -0.25
N ASP A 209 -0.60 -26.72 -0.56
CA ASP A 209 0.51 -26.06 -1.23
C ASP A 209 0.34 -26.05 -2.77
N TYR A 210 -0.90 -26.00 -3.26
CA TYR A 210 -1.15 -25.96 -4.71
C TYR A 210 -0.49 -24.74 -5.33
N SER A 211 0.35 -25.01 -6.32
CA SER A 211 0.98 -24.00 -7.17
C SER A 211 0.90 -24.50 -8.60
N PRO A 212 0.18 -23.81 -9.51
CA PRO A 212 0.11 -24.22 -10.90
C PRO A 212 1.47 -24.07 -11.59
N ASP A 213 1.62 -24.67 -12.77
CA ASP A 213 2.83 -24.54 -13.57
C ASP A 213 3.10 -23.06 -13.89
N GLY A 214 4.35 -22.64 -13.71
CA GLY A 214 4.77 -21.24 -13.88
C GLY A 214 4.48 -20.32 -12.69
N SER A 215 3.87 -20.81 -11.61
CA SER A 215 3.74 -20.09 -10.34
C SER A 215 4.96 -20.29 -9.43
N CYS A 216 5.31 -19.26 -8.65
CA CYS A 216 6.35 -19.35 -7.63
C CYS A 216 5.83 -20.08 -6.38
N LYS A 217 6.38 -21.28 -6.10
CA LYS A 217 6.00 -22.11 -4.95
C LYS A 217 6.23 -21.44 -3.59
N GLN A 218 7.16 -20.50 -3.51
CA GLN A 218 7.47 -19.74 -2.29
C GLN A 218 6.51 -18.56 -2.07
N GLY A 219 5.58 -18.28 -3.01
CA GLY A 219 4.65 -17.16 -2.91
C GLY A 219 5.27 -15.81 -3.25
N LEU A 220 6.45 -15.80 -3.87
CA LEU A 220 7.14 -14.57 -4.25
C LEU A 220 6.46 -13.95 -5.48
N THR A 221 6.43 -12.63 -5.53
CA THR A 221 5.66 -11.85 -6.51
C THR A 221 6.51 -10.85 -7.27
N CYS A 222 7.62 -10.37 -6.72
CA CYS A 222 8.50 -9.38 -7.35
C CYS A 222 9.97 -9.81 -7.33
N ASP A 223 10.81 -9.21 -8.17
CA ASP A 223 12.22 -9.51 -8.37
C ASP A 223 12.49 -11.00 -8.64
N LEU A 224 11.61 -11.65 -9.42
CA LEU A 224 11.70 -13.07 -9.75
C LEU A 224 12.69 -13.30 -10.90
N LYS A 225 13.57 -14.30 -10.76
CA LYS A 225 14.53 -14.67 -11.81
C LYS A 225 13.87 -14.99 -13.16
N ASP A 226 12.66 -15.54 -13.13
CA ASP A 226 11.92 -15.94 -14.32
C ASP A 226 11.12 -14.80 -14.96
N ASN A 227 11.08 -13.62 -14.32
CA ASN A 227 10.42 -12.42 -14.84
C ASN A 227 11.37 -11.65 -15.77
N CYS A 228 10.93 -11.37 -17.00
CA CYS A 228 11.76 -10.73 -18.03
C CYS A 228 12.12 -9.26 -17.73
N TYR A 229 11.48 -8.63 -16.75
CA TYR A 229 11.76 -7.26 -16.31
C TYR A 229 12.65 -7.19 -15.06
N THR A 230 12.98 -8.33 -14.45
CA THR A 230 13.95 -8.37 -13.34
C THR A 230 15.37 -8.22 -13.89
N LYS A 231 16.15 -7.30 -13.33
CA LYS A 231 17.52 -7.03 -13.78
C LYS A 231 18.41 -8.26 -13.55
N ALA A 232 19.13 -8.68 -14.58
CA ALA A 232 20.03 -9.85 -14.54
C ALA A 232 21.11 -9.78 -13.44
N SER A 233 21.49 -8.58 -12.99
CA SER A 233 22.45 -8.35 -11.91
C SER A 233 21.86 -8.44 -10.51
N SER A 234 20.54 -8.64 -10.35
CA SER A 234 19.95 -8.77 -9.03
C SER A 234 20.32 -10.13 -8.44
N SER A 235 21.10 -10.14 -7.36
CA SER A 235 21.32 -11.32 -6.50
C SER A 235 20.07 -11.72 -5.71
N SER A 236 18.94 -11.03 -5.95
CA SER A 236 17.66 -11.22 -5.28
C SER A 236 17.13 -12.64 -5.46
N SER A 237 16.71 -13.25 -4.34
CA SER A 237 15.94 -14.50 -4.33
C SER A 237 14.45 -14.28 -4.64
N GLY A 238 14.05 -13.07 -5.03
CA GLY A 238 12.66 -12.63 -5.15
C GLY A 238 12.09 -12.16 -3.81
N LYS A 239 10.97 -11.43 -3.88
CA LYS A 239 10.26 -10.86 -2.74
C LYS A 239 8.78 -11.18 -2.83
N ARG A 240 8.15 -11.42 -1.69
CA ARG A 240 6.69 -11.48 -1.57
C ARG A 240 6.23 -10.16 -0.98
N ILE A 241 5.57 -9.34 -1.80
CA ILE A 241 5.13 -7.99 -1.42
C ILE A 241 3.70 -7.66 -1.83
N ASP A 242 3.07 -8.52 -2.64
CA ASP A 242 1.67 -8.42 -3.02
C ASP A 242 0.84 -9.41 -2.20
N TYR A 243 -0.31 -8.97 -1.70
CA TYR A 243 -1.08 -9.73 -0.72
C TYR A 243 -2.58 -9.68 -0.95
N ILE A 244 -3.23 -10.77 -0.52
CA ILE A 244 -4.67 -10.83 -0.27
C ILE A 244 -4.84 -11.20 1.19
N PHE A 245 -5.26 -10.23 2.00
CA PHE A 245 -5.67 -10.46 3.37
C PHE A 245 -7.18 -10.45 3.49
N TYR A 246 -7.72 -11.16 4.47
CA TYR A 246 -9.16 -11.21 4.69
C TYR A 246 -9.53 -11.25 6.17
N TRP A 247 -10.75 -10.83 6.45
CA TRP A 247 -11.44 -10.98 7.72
C TRP A 247 -12.91 -11.30 7.46
N TYR A 248 -13.56 -11.97 8.39
CA TYR A 248 -14.99 -12.26 8.31
C TYR A 248 -15.64 -12.29 9.69
N GLU A 249 -16.94 -11.99 9.74
CA GLU A 249 -17.75 -12.13 10.96
C GLU A 249 -18.10 -13.60 11.18
N LYS A 250 -17.44 -14.23 12.17
CA LYS A 250 -17.61 -15.67 12.48
C LYS A 250 -19.05 -16.05 12.81
N ARG A 251 -19.84 -15.10 13.33
CA ARG A 251 -21.26 -15.34 13.64
C ARG A 251 -22.12 -15.51 12.41
N THR A 252 -21.76 -14.89 11.29
CA THR A 252 -22.57 -14.92 10.06
C THR A 252 -21.95 -15.78 8.97
N LEU A 253 -20.62 -15.89 8.92
CA LEU A 253 -19.90 -16.60 7.87
C LEU A 253 -18.90 -17.61 8.43
N LYS A 254 -18.68 -18.67 7.66
CA LYS A 254 -17.52 -19.55 7.74
C LYS A 254 -16.75 -19.43 6.43
N VAL A 255 -15.46 -19.11 6.53
CA VAL A 255 -14.59 -18.92 5.36
C VAL A 255 -13.39 -19.85 5.46
N ALA A 256 -13.10 -20.57 4.37
CA ALA A 256 -11.89 -21.34 4.19
C ALA A 256 -11.20 -20.92 2.89
N VAL A 257 -9.87 -20.81 2.91
CA VAL A 257 -9.10 -20.52 1.70
C VAL A 257 -8.81 -21.83 0.99
N ASP A 258 -9.47 -22.04 -0.15
CA ASP A 258 -9.27 -23.20 -1.00
C ASP A 258 -7.86 -23.16 -1.60
N LYS A 259 -7.54 -22.05 -2.30
CA LYS A 259 -6.26 -21.87 -2.99
C LYS A 259 -5.78 -20.43 -2.84
N CYS A 260 -4.47 -20.24 -2.75
CA CYS A 260 -3.84 -18.93 -2.88
C CYS A 260 -2.46 -19.09 -3.52
N PHE A 261 -2.18 -18.43 -4.65
CA PHE A 261 -0.90 -18.56 -5.36
C PHE A 261 -0.54 -17.37 -6.26
N PRO A 262 0.76 -17.11 -6.48
CA PRO A 262 1.22 -16.19 -7.52
C PRO A 262 0.83 -16.68 -8.92
N THR A 263 0.40 -15.79 -9.80
CA THR A 263 0.00 -16.10 -11.17
C THR A 263 0.29 -14.93 -12.09
N LEU A 264 -0.03 -15.06 -13.37
CA LEU A 264 0.21 -14.03 -14.38
C LEU A 264 1.67 -13.54 -14.42
N CYS A 265 2.64 -14.44 -14.24
CA CYS A 265 4.05 -14.10 -14.41
C CYS A 265 4.37 -13.87 -15.90
N ARG A 266 4.23 -14.91 -16.74
CA ARG A 266 4.45 -14.83 -18.20
C ARG A 266 3.14 -14.84 -18.97
N ILE A 267 3.12 -14.16 -20.12
CA ILE A 267 2.00 -14.18 -21.04
C ILE A 267 2.05 -15.49 -21.85
N PRO A 268 1.03 -16.38 -21.79
CA PRO A 268 1.09 -17.72 -22.37
C PRO A 268 1.50 -17.76 -23.85
N ASN A 269 0.98 -16.82 -24.65
CA ASN A 269 1.24 -16.75 -26.09
C ASN A 269 2.42 -15.82 -26.46
N LYS A 270 3.11 -15.25 -25.47
CA LYS A 270 4.26 -14.34 -25.66
C LYS A 270 5.35 -14.67 -24.63
N PRO A 271 6.13 -15.76 -24.83
CA PRO A 271 6.99 -16.33 -23.79
C PRO A 271 8.14 -15.41 -23.33
N ASN A 272 8.46 -14.38 -24.12
CA ASN A 272 9.48 -13.38 -23.81
C ASN A 272 8.92 -12.17 -23.04
N LEU A 273 7.62 -12.16 -22.74
CA LEU A 273 6.93 -11.05 -22.07
C LEU A 273 6.21 -11.53 -20.81
N CYS A 274 6.33 -10.72 -19.77
CA CYS A 274 5.58 -10.84 -18.53
C CYS A 274 4.39 -9.87 -18.54
N TYR A 275 3.33 -10.18 -17.79
CA TYR A 275 2.19 -9.25 -17.66
C TYR A 275 2.62 -7.96 -16.92
N SER A 276 3.53 -8.11 -15.96
CA SER A 276 4.13 -7.00 -15.21
C SER A 276 5.51 -7.42 -14.69
N ASP A 277 6.26 -6.50 -14.09
CA ASP A 277 7.44 -6.80 -13.27
C ASP A 277 7.07 -7.49 -11.94
N HIS A 278 5.78 -7.46 -11.58
CA HIS A 278 5.16 -8.27 -10.54
C HIS A 278 4.36 -9.45 -11.11
N SER A 279 4.24 -10.52 -10.32
CA SER A 279 3.25 -11.58 -10.50
C SER A 279 1.99 -11.21 -9.71
N ALA A 280 0.83 -11.46 -10.29
CA ALA A 280 -0.44 -11.30 -9.60
C ALA A 280 -0.56 -12.30 -8.45
N VAL A 281 -1.39 -12.01 -7.45
CA VAL A 281 -1.78 -12.99 -6.42
C VAL A 281 -3.25 -13.32 -6.60
N TYR A 282 -3.55 -14.62 -6.71
CA TYR A 282 -4.91 -15.15 -6.78
C TYR A 282 -5.28 -15.82 -5.46
N ALA A 283 -6.52 -15.67 -5.02
CA ALA A 283 -7.10 -16.49 -3.96
C ALA A 283 -8.53 -16.94 -4.28
N SER A 284 -8.87 -18.17 -3.88
CA SER A 284 -10.20 -18.75 -3.92
C SER A 284 -10.68 -19.01 -2.49
N LEU A 285 -11.78 -18.40 -2.10
CA LEU A 285 -12.34 -18.49 -0.76
C LEU A 285 -13.71 -19.19 -0.83
N ASN A 286 -13.84 -20.29 -0.10
CA ASN A 286 -15.11 -21.00 0.07
C ASN A 286 -15.84 -20.39 1.27
N ILE A 287 -17.00 -19.77 1.01
CA ILE A 287 -17.79 -19.02 1.98
C ILE A 287 -19.10 -19.76 2.20
N ALA A 288 -19.40 -20.10 3.44
CA ALA A 288 -20.68 -20.65 3.84
C ALA A 288 -21.35 -19.71 4.85
N ARG A 289 -22.67 -19.55 4.78
CA ARG A 289 -23.41 -18.90 5.86
C ARG A 289 -23.37 -19.80 7.09
N ASN A 290 -23.01 -19.24 8.23
CA ASN A 290 -23.03 -19.95 9.50
C ASN A 290 -24.48 -19.93 10.02
N GLY A 291 -25.16 -21.07 10.04
CA GLY A 291 -26.51 -21.16 10.60
C GLY A 291 -26.47 -21.10 12.12
N GLU A 292 -27.21 -20.18 12.74
CA GLU A 292 -27.56 -19.99 14.17
C GLU A 292 -26.64 -20.58 15.27
N ARG A 293 -25.34 -20.75 15.04
CA ARG A 293 -24.37 -20.97 16.11
C ARG A 293 -23.71 -19.66 16.42
N ILE A 294 -24.15 -19.06 17.53
CA ILE A 294 -23.41 -18.03 18.23
C ILE A 294 -22.11 -18.70 18.71
N GLU A 295 -21.06 -18.67 17.89
CA GLU A 295 -19.71 -18.79 18.45
C GLU A 295 -19.50 -17.56 19.33
N GLU A 296 -19.46 -17.75 20.65
CA GLU A 296 -19.03 -16.69 21.56
C GLU A 296 -17.66 -16.21 21.09
N SER A 297 -17.52 -14.88 20.89
CA SER A 297 -16.22 -14.30 20.59
C SER A 297 -15.25 -14.73 21.69
N ASN A 298 -14.25 -15.55 21.36
CA ASN A 298 -13.33 -16.04 22.34
C ASN A 298 -12.53 -14.85 22.89
N ASN A 299 -12.86 -14.40 24.11
CA ASN A 299 -12.19 -13.28 24.77
C ASN A 299 -10.66 -13.46 24.81
N ARG A 300 -10.17 -14.70 24.72
CA ARG A 300 -8.74 -15.01 24.60
C ARG A 300 -8.16 -14.60 23.24
N GLU A 301 -8.83 -14.90 22.13
CA GLU A 301 -8.36 -14.56 20.78
C GLU A 301 -8.30 -13.04 20.59
N VAL A 302 -9.34 -12.33 21.05
CA VAL A 302 -9.37 -10.86 21.06
C VAL A 302 -8.20 -10.31 21.89
N TYR A 303 -7.93 -10.89 23.05
CA TYR A 303 -6.83 -10.48 23.92
C TYR A 303 -5.45 -10.75 23.29
N GLU A 304 -5.26 -11.90 22.65
CA GLU A 304 -4.02 -12.25 21.95
C GLU A 304 -3.76 -11.30 20.77
N HIS A 305 -4.79 -10.96 19.98
CA HIS A 305 -4.68 -9.93 18.94
C HIS A 305 -4.28 -8.56 19.49
N LEU A 306 -4.88 -8.13 20.60
CA LEU A 306 -4.54 -6.86 21.24
C LEU A 306 -3.10 -6.84 21.77
N ILE A 307 -2.62 -7.94 22.36
CA ILE A 307 -1.22 -8.08 22.79
C ILE A 307 -0.28 -7.97 21.59
N ASN A 308 -0.55 -8.74 20.54
CA ASN A 308 0.31 -8.77 19.36
C ASN A 308 0.37 -7.39 18.70
N PHE A 309 -0.77 -6.72 18.54
CA PHE A 309 -0.82 -5.34 18.04
C PHE A 309 0.00 -4.39 18.92
N ALA A 310 -0.18 -4.42 20.25
CA ALA A 310 0.58 -3.57 21.16
C ALA A 310 2.09 -3.85 21.12
N ASN A 311 2.51 -5.11 20.96
CA ASN A 311 3.91 -5.45 20.79
C ASN A 311 4.47 -4.88 19.48
N GLN A 312 3.75 -5.01 18.37
CA GLN A 312 4.18 -4.40 17.09
C GLN A 312 4.33 -2.89 17.19
N LEU A 313 3.40 -2.20 17.87
CA LEU A 313 3.51 -0.76 18.11
C LEU A 313 4.79 -0.38 18.87
N ARG A 314 5.24 -1.20 19.84
CA ARG A 314 6.49 -0.93 20.58
C ARG A 314 7.74 -1.04 19.71
N TYR A 315 7.75 -1.93 18.72
CA TYR A 315 8.87 -2.04 17.77
C TYR A 315 8.87 -0.90 16.74
N ILE A 316 7.68 -0.43 16.36
CA ILE A 316 7.49 0.58 15.33
C ILE A 316 7.68 2.01 15.84
N LEU A 317 7.27 2.28 17.08
CA LEU A 317 7.32 3.62 17.64
C LEU A 317 8.72 4.26 17.55
N PRO A 318 9.84 3.59 17.90
CA PRO A 318 11.18 4.14 17.75
C PRO A 318 11.55 4.49 16.29
N VAL A 319 11.02 3.75 15.31
CA VAL A 319 11.24 4.02 13.88
C VAL A 319 10.58 5.34 13.47
N VAL A 320 9.34 5.56 13.94
CA VAL A 320 8.60 6.80 13.66
C VAL A 320 9.22 7.99 14.40
N GLU A 321 9.67 7.80 15.64
CA GLU A 321 10.39 8.81 16.42
C GLU A 321 11.72 9.21 15.76
N SER A 322 12.47 8.24 15.25
CA SER A 322 13.68 8.50 14.46
C SER A 322 13.37 9.30 13.19
N GLY A 323 12.28 8.96 12.49
CA GLY A 323 11.76 9.75 11.38
C GLY A 323 11.48 11.21 11.77
N LEU A 324 10.84 11.44 12.92
CA LEU A 324 10.57 12.79 13.41
C LEU A 324 11.86 13.57 13.72
N GLN A 325 12.87 12.92 14.29
CA GLN A 325 14.17 13.54 14.53
C GLN A 325 14.84 13.94 13.21
N LYS A 326 14.82 13.06 12.21
CA LYS A 326 15.36 13.32 10.87
C LYS A 326 14.67 14.50 10.19
N VAL A 327 13.34 14.60 10.29
CA VAL A 327 12.59 15.74 9.73
C VAL A 327 12.99 17.05 10.39
N LYS A 328 13.17 17.08 11.72
CA LYS A 328 13.65 18.28 12.42
C LYS A 328 15.05 18.70 11.97
N GLN A 329 15.96 17.74 11.79
CA GLN A 329 17.31 17.99 11.26
C GLN A 329 17.26 18.52 9.83
N ASN A 330 16.47 17.88 8.95
CA ASN A 330 16.25 18.34 7.57
C ASN A 330 15.68 19.75 7.55
N LYS A 331 14.71 20.07 8.41
CA LYS A 331 14.11 21.39 8.49
C LYS A 331 15.16 22.45 8.85
N ALA A 332 15.99 22.19 9.85
CA ALA A 332 17.10 23.08 10.22
C ALA A 332 18.08 23.26 9.05
N TYR A 333 18.42 22.18 8.34
CA TYR A 333 19.28 22.19 7.17
C TYR A 333 18.73 23.04 6.02
N PHE A 334 17.45 22.87 5.66
CA PHE A 334 16.82 23.63 4.60
C PHE A 334 16.63 25.11 4.96
N LEU A 335 16.34 25.42 6.24
CA LEU A 335 16.31 26.79 6.73
C LEU A 335 17.68 27.45 6.67
N PHE A 336 18.74 26.75 7.08
CA PHE A 336 20.10 27.26 6.95
C PHE A 336 20.43 27.58 5.48
N ARG A 337 20.11 26.67 4.55
CA ARG A 337 20.31 26.88 3.11
C ARG A 337 19.50 28.05 2.56
N LEU A 338 18.28 28.24 3.05
CA LEU A 338 17.46 29.40 2.69
C LEU A 338 18.14 30.71 3.10
N PHE A 339 18.54 30.85 4.37
CA PHE A 339 19.19 32.07 4.87
C PHE A 339 20.55 32.30 4.21
N PHE A 340 21.35 31.25 4.02
CA PHE A 340 22.62 31.34 3.30
C PHE A 340 22.42 31.80 1.84
N SER A 341 21.42 31.24 1.15
CA SER A 341 21.12 31.62 -0.25
C SER A 341 20.61 33.06 -0.36
N LEU A 342 19.82 33.52 0.61
CA LEU A 342 19.37 34.92 0.68
C LEU A 342 20.56 35.87 0.92
N ALA A 343 21.46 35.55 1.84
CA ALA A 343 22.67 36.34 2.08
C ALA A 343 23.57 36.38 0.84
N LEU A 344 23.75 35.24 0.17
CA LEU A 344 24.52 35.14 -1.07
C LEU A 344 23.88 35.95 -2.20
N TYR A 345 22.55 35.95 -2.30
CA TYR A 345 21.84 36.76 -3.29
C TYR A 345 22.12 38.25 -3.07
N ILE A 346 21.95 38.73 -1.84
CA ILE A 346 22.22 40.13 -1.46
C ILE A 346 23.68 40.51 -1.75
N TRP A 347 24.64 39.64 -1.45
CA TRP A 347 26.06 39.87 -1.71
C TRP A 347 26.39 40.02 -3.20
N THR A 348 25.55 39.47 -4.09
CA THR A 348 25.75 39.52 -5.55
C THR A 348 24.98 40.63 -6.27
N VAL A 349 24.31 41.55 -5.56
CA VAL A 349 23.45 42.57 -6.20
C VAL A 349 24.25 43.56 -7.06
N ASP A 350 25.43 43.98 -6.60
CA ASP A 350 26.23 45.03 -7.26
C ASP A 350 27.44 44.50 -8.03
N VAL A 351 27.56 43.18 -8.20
CA VAL A 351 28.76 42.56 -8.79
C VAL A 351 28.95 43.00 -10.25
N GLU A 352 27.88 43.08 -11.03
CA GLU A 352 27.91 43.55 -12.42
C GLU A 352 28.35 45.01 -12.57
N LEU A 353 28.12 45.86 -11.55
CA LEU A 353 28.55 47.27 -11.56
C LEU A 353 30.07 47.38 -11.46
N HIS A 354 30.68 46.46 -10.70
CA HIS A 354 32.12 46.44 -10.49
C HIS A 354 32.85 45.63 -11.57
N TRP A 355 32.19 44.62 -12.16
CA TRP A 355 32.78 43.71 -13.15
C TRP A 355 31.83 43.46 -14.33
N PRO A 356 31.74 44.39 -15.31
CA PRO A 356 30.79 44.27 -16.42
C PRO A 356 30.96 43.00 -17.27
N GLY A 357 32.19 42.47 -17.35
CA GLY A 357 32.52 41.26 -18.12
C GLY A 357 31.85 39.97 -17.64
N ILE A 358 31.29 39.95 -16.42
CA ILE A 358 30.61 38.77 -15.85
C ILE A 358 29.09 38.99 -15.64
N THR A 359 28.52 40.03 -16.26
CA THR A 359 27.10 40.38 -16.11
C THR A 359 26.14 39.24 -16.46
N LEU A 360 26.33 38.58 -17.61
CA LEU A 360 25.46 37.47 -18.01
C LEU A 360 25.57 36.27 -17.07
N PRO A 361 26.79 35.78 -16.72
CA PRO A 361 26.96 34.77 -15.69
C PRO A 361 26.29 35.10 -14.35
N ILE A 362 26.42 36.33 -13.84
CA ILE A 362 25.83 36.69 -12.53
C ILE A 362 24.30 36.74 -12.58
N ILE A 363 23.71 37.17 -13.71
CA ILE A 363 22.25 37.13 -13.90
C ILE A 363 21.76 35.68 -13.90
N ILE A 364 22.40 34.79 -14.66
CA ILE A 364 22.03 33.36 -14.70
C ILE A 364 22.17 32.73 -13.31
N PHE A 365 23.27 33.03 -12.61
CA PHE A 365 23.50 32.57 -11.24
C PHE A 365 22.40 33.04 -10.29
N ARG A 366 22.07 34.33 -10.28
CA ARG A 366 21.00 34.89 -9.43
C ARG A 366 19.64 34.28 -9.75
N PHE A 367 19.32 34.03 -11.02
CA PHE A 367 18.09 33.34 -11.42
C PHE A 367 17.99 31.93 -10.82
N LEU A 368 19.05 31.12 -10.95
CA LEU A 368 19.10 29.78 -10.34
C LEU A 368 19.05 29.83 -8.81
N LEU A 369 19.69 30.85 -8.22
CA LEU A 369 19.65 31.09 -6.78
C LEU A 369 18.25 31.44 -6.31
N THR A 370 17.50 32.27 -7.04
CA THR A 370 16.09 32.59 -6.75
C THR A 370 15.22 31.34 -6.81
N LEU A 371 15.38 30.47 -7.81
CA LEU A 371 14.67 29.19 -7.86
C LEU A 371 15.00 28.32 -6.64
N SER A 372 16.27 28.27 -6.24
CA SER A 372 16.72 27.53 -5.06
C SER A 372 16.13 28.10 -3.75
N ILE A 373 16.10 29.44 -3.61
CA ILE A 373 15.46 30.13 -2.47
C ILE A 373 13.98 29.75 -2.40
N GLY A 374 13.25 29.84 -3.53
CA GLY A 374 11.85 29.45 -3.60
C GLY A 374 11.62 28.00 -3.19
N PHE A 375 12.48 27.08 -3.67
CA PHE A 375 12.43 25.68 -3.28
C PHE A 375 12.74 25.47 -1.79
N PHE A 376 13.81 26.05 -1.25
CA PHE A 376 14.16 25.90 0.17
C PHE A 376 13.10 26.48 1.10
N PHE A 377 12.49 27.61 0.73
CA PHE A 377 11.35 28.18 1.42
C PHE A 377 10.17 27.20 1.41
N TRP A 378 9.71 26.80 0.21
CA TRP A 378 8.53 25.97 0.08
C TRP A 378 8.73 24.58 0.69
N TYR A 379 9.80 23.87 0.33
CA TYR A 379 10.07 22.53 0.85
C TYR A 379 10.39 22.54 2.35
N GLY A 380 11.28 23.43 2.77
CA GLY A 380 11.74 23.53 4.16
C GLY A 380 10.63 23.95 5.13
N LEU A 381 9.76 24.89 4.74
CA LEU A 381 8.70 25.38 5.61
C LEU A 381 7.38 24.63 5.42
N VAL A 382 6.95 24.34 4.19
CA VAL A 382 5.63 23.77 3.93
C VAL A 382 5.69 22.25 4.00
N CYS A 383 6.50 21.61 3.14
CA CYS A 383 6.53 20.15 3.03
C CYS A 383 7.02 19.49 4.32
N LEU A 384 8.18 19.91 4.86
CA LEU A 384 8.71 19.33 6.08
C LEU A 384 7.86 19.63 7.32
N SER A 385 7.13 20.76 7.37
CA SER A 385 6.18 20.99 8.48
C SER A 385 4.94 20.09 8.39
N SER A 386 4.48 19.76 7.18
CA SER A 386 3.40 18.79 7.00
C SER A 386 3.85 17.41 7.47
N GLU A 387 5.05 16.99 7.06
CA GLU A 387 5.66 15.72 7.46
C GLU A 387 5.87 15.64 8.98
N GLU A 388 6.41 16.69 9.59
CA GLU A 388 6.60 16.79 11.04
C GLU A 388 5.28 16.63 11.80
N LYS A 389 4.20 17.27 11.33
CA LYS A 389 2.87 17.17 11.95
C LYS A 389 2.27 15.78 11.80
N ALA A 390 2.41 15.16 10.63
CA ALA A 390 1.95 13.80 10.39
C ALA A 390 2.63 12.81 11.35
N LEU A 391 3.97 12.86 11.46
CA LEU A 391 4.74 12.02 12.38
C LEU A 391 4.33 12.23 13.84
N LYS A 392 4.16 13.49 14.28
CA LYS A 392 3.67 13.80 15.64
C LYS A 392 2.30 13.20 15.90
N MET A 393 1.36 13.37 14.97
CA MET A 393 0.01 12.80 15.09
C MET A 393 0.07 11.28 15.19
N THR A 394 0.85 10.62 14.34
CA THR A 394 1.02 9.17 14.38
C THR A 394 1.60 8.69 15.72
N ILE A 395 2.67 9.33 16.22
CA ILE A 395 3.28 9.01 17.52
C ILE A 395 2.25 9.14 18.65
N SER A 396 1.54 10.28 18.73
CA SER A 396 0.49 10.48 19.73
C SER A 396 -0.61 9.42 19.63
N SER A 397 -1.04 9.07 18.42
CA SER A 397 -2.03 8.03 18.20
C SER A 397 -1.54 6.64 18.63
N MET A 398 -0.26 6.31 18.41
CA MET A 398 0.33 5.05 18.85
C MET A 398 0.38 4.96 20.38
N HIS A 399 0.76 6.05 21.06
CA HIS A 399 0.73 6.11 22.53
C HIS A 399 -0.67 5.88 23.09
N ILE A 400 -1.70 6.51 22.52
CA ILE A 400 -3.09 6.28 22.95
C ILE A 400 -3.48 4.80 22.84
N GLN A 401 -3.09 4.11 21.77
CA GLN A 401 -3.38 2.67 21.62
C GLN A 401 -2.62 1.82 22.64
N LEU A 402 -1.37 2.18 22.95
CA LEU A 402 -0.56 1.50 23.97
C LEU A 402 -1.08 1.72 25.40
N GLU A 403 -1.58 2.91 25.71
CA GLU A 403 -2.23 3.24 26.98
C GLU A 403 -3.54 2.46 27.13
N ARG A 404 -4.39 2.46 26.09
CA ARG A 404 -5.62 1.67 26.05
C ARG A 404 -5.35 0.20 26.34
N PHE A 405 -4.32 -0.37 25.71
CA PHE A 405 -3.89 -1.75 25.96
C PHE A 405 -3.44 -1.96 27.42
N SER A 406 -2.64 -1.03 27.97
CA SER A 406 -2.17 -1.10 29.36
C SER A 406 -3.33 -1.09 30.36
N CYS A 407 -4.32 -0.22 30.16
CA CYS A 407 -5.56 -0.20 30.94
C CYS A 407 -6.31 -1.53 30.83
N TYR A 408 -6.54 -2.03 29.60
CA TYR A 408 -7.22 -3.31 29.38
C TYR A 408 -6.53 -4.48 30.10
N ASN A 409 -5.20 -4.55 30.03
CA ASN A 409 -4.40 -5.57 30.68
C ASN A 409 -4.50 -5.49 32.22
N PHE A 410 -4.46 -4.28 32.78
CA PHE A 410 -4.64 -4.06 34.22
C PHE A 410 -5.99 -4.58 34.73
N PHE A 411 -7.10 -4.21 34.07
CA PHE A 411 -8.43 -4.67 34.45
C PHE A 411 -8.60 -6.18 34.29
N THR A 412 -8.05 -6.75 33.21
CA THR A 412 -8.10 -8.20 32.96
C THR A 412 -7.36 -8.99 34.05
N LYS A 413 -6.16 -8.53 34.47
CA LYS A 413 -5.39 -9.14 35.56
C LYS A 413 -6.11 -9.01 36.92
N ARG A 414 -6.73 -7.85 37.20
CA ARG A 414 -7.50 -7.63 38.44
C ARG A 414 -8.70 -8.58 38.53
N LYS A 415 -9.46 -8.75 37.44
CA LYS A 415 -10.59 -9.69 37.37
C LYS A 415 -10.16 -11.13 37.62
N LYS A 416 -9.04 -11.57 37.03
CA LYS A 416 -8.47 -12.91 37.29
C LYS A 416 -8.10 -13.10 38.77
N ARG A 417 -7.46 -12.10 39.39
CA ARG A 417 -7.07 -12.16 40.81
C ARG A 417 -8.27 -12.24 41.77
N GLN A 418 -9.37 -11.53 41.47
CA GLN A 418 -10.59 -11.60 42.26
C GLN A 418 -11.31 -12.95 42.13
N ILE A 419 -11.28 -13.57 40.95
CA ILE A 419 -11.88 -14.89 40.73
C ILE A 419 -11.06 -16.01 41.40
N SER A 420 -9.73 -15.88 41.48
CA SER A 420 -8.87 -16.85 42.16
C SER A 420 -8.83 -16.70 43.70
N ALA A 421 -9.50 -15.68 44.25
CA ALA A 421 -9.56 -15.40 45.69
C ALA A 421 -10.92 -15.78 46.32
N VAL A 422 -11.83 -16.34 45.52
CA VAL A 422 -13.10 -16.99 45.90
C VAL A 422 -12.92 -18.48 45.64
#